data_AF-A0A965MG55-F1
#
_entry.id   AF-A0A965MG55-F1
#
_cell.length_a   1.000
_cell.length_b   1.000
_cell.length_c   1.000
_cell.angle_alpha   90.00
_cell.angle_beta   90.00
_cell.angle_gamma   90.00
#
_symmetry.space_group_name_H-M   'P 1'
#
loop_
_entity.id
_entity.type
_entity.pdbx_description
1 polymer ?
#
loop_
_entity_poly.entity_id
_entity_poly.type
_entity_poly.pdbx_seq_one_letter_code
_entity_poly.pdbx_strand_id
1 'polypeptide(L)'
;MTKFSRRQFAGGILAGSATLAMPSLAFGARPRVVVIGGGAGGATAARYIAKDSGGAIDVTLIEASKRYYTCFFSNLYLGGFRNYGSIGHNYYGLAVNRGV
;
A
#
# COMPACT_ATOMS: atom_id res chain seq x y z
N MET A 1 37.17 -24.66 -24.33
CA MET A 1 37.69 -23.30 -24.10
C MET A 1 37.08 -22.37 -25.13
N THR A 2 36.07 -21.57 -24.74
CA THR A 2 35.43 -20.59 -25.62
C THR A 2 36.41 -19.46 -25.94
N LYS A 3 36.81 -19.32 -27.21
CA LYS A 3 37.72 -18.26 -27.68
C LYS A 3 36.93 -16.98 -27.95
N PHE A 4 37.02 -16.00 -27.06
CA PHE A 4 36.48 -14.65 -27.30
C PHE A 4 37.32 -13.94 -28.37
N SER A 5 36.69 -13.44 -29.44
CA SER A 5 37.37 -12.66 -30.47
C SER A 5 37.48 -11.18 -30.08
N ARG A 6 38.53 -10.50 -30.55
CA ARG A 6 38.72 -9.04 -30.35
C ARG A 6 37.51 -8.22 -30.80
N ARG A 7 36.80 -8.65 -31.86
CA ARG A 7 35.57 -7.99 -32.35
C ARG A 7 34.41 -8.15 -31.39
N GLN A 8 34.25 -9.31 -30.77
CA GLN A 8 33.23 -9.54 -29.73
C GLN A 8 33.52 -8.73 -28.47
N PHE A 9 34.80 -8.60 -28.10
CA PHE A 9 35.20 -7.76 -26.98
C PHE A 9 34.95 -6.27 -27.25
N ALA A 10 35.35 -5.75 -28.42
CA ALA A 10 35.10 -4.37 -28.80
C ALA A 10 33.59 -4.07 -28.96
N GLY A 11 32.82 -5.01 -29.53
CA GLY A 11 31.36 -4.90 -29.61
C GLY A 11 30.69 -4.88 -28.24
N GLY A 12 31.19 -5.67 -27.28
CA GLY A 12 30.72 -5.66 -25.89
C GLY A 12 31.01 -4.33 -25.17
N ILE A 13 32.18 -3.73 -25.38
CA ILE A 13 32.52 -2.41 -24.82
C ILE A 13 31.63 -1.32 -25.41
N LEU A 14 31.42 -1.31 -26.74
CA LEU A 14 30.54 -0.33 -27.39
C LEU A 14 29.09 -0.45 -26.89
N ALA A 15 28.56 -1.67 -26.78
CA ALA A 15 27.23 -1.90 -26.23
C ALA A 15 27.11 -1.47 -24.75
N GLY A 16 28.13 -1.70 -23.94
CA GLY A 16 28.17 -1.25 -22.54
C GLY A 16 28.36 0.27 -22.39
N SER A 17 29.04 0.94 -23.32
CA SER A 17 29.18 2.41 -23.28
C SER A 17 27.86 3.14 -23.53
N ALA A 18 26.94 2.55 -24.30
CA ALA A 18 25.63 3.13 -24.56
C ALA A 18 24.75 3.23 -23.30
N THR A 19 24.94 2.35 -22.30
CA THR A 19 24.22 2.44 -21.02
C THR A 19 24.69 3.60 -20.15
N LEU A 20 25.90 4.12 -20.36
CA LEU A 20 26.42 5.30 -19.64
C LEU A 20 25.84 6.62 -20.16
N ALA A 21 25.29 6.63 -21.38
CA ALA A 21 24.64 7.80 -21.98
C ALA A 21 23.11 7.84 -21.74
N MET A 22 22.56 6.87 -21.00
CA MET A 22 21.13 6.87 -20.67
C MET A 22 20.84 7.95 -19.61
N PRO A 23 19.87 8.86 -19.84
CA PRO A 23 19.47 9.81 -18.83
C PRO A 23 18.92 9.07 -17.61
N SER A 24 19.23 9.55 -16.40
CA SER A 24 18.59 9.07 -15.18
C SER A 24 17.12 9.46 -15.23
N LEU A 25 16.24 8.49 -15.49
CA LEU A 25 14.80 8.67 -15.38
C LEU A 25 14.45 8.80 -13.90
N ALA A 26 14.25 10.04 -13.43
CA ALA A 26 13.68 10.30 -12.11
C ALA A 26 12.18 9.97 -12.17
N PHE A 27 11.82 8.76 -11.76
CA PHE A 27 10.42 8.47 -11.44
C PHE A 27 10.09 9.28 -10.17
N GLY A 28 9.20 10.27 -10.30
CA GLY A 28 8.78 11.09 -9.18
C GLY A 28 8.30 10.25 -7.99
N ALA A 29 8.43 10.77 -6.77
CA ALA A 29 7.98 10.06 -5.57
C ALA A 29 6.48 9.69 -5.69
N ARG A 30 6.11 8.49 -5.23
CA ARG A 30 4.70 8.07 -5.18
C ARG A 30 3.93 9.08 -4.32
N PRO A 31 2.80 9.63 -4.81
CA PRO A 31 1.92 10.45 -4.00
C PRO A 31 1.52 9.72 -2.72
N ARG A 32 1.42 10.45 -1.60
CA ARG A 32 1.11 9.90 -0.29
C ARG A 32 -0.19 10.46 0.25
N VAL A 33 -1.01 9.61 0.85
CA VAL A 33 -2.24 10.01 1.55
C VAL A 33 -2.21 9.43 2.96
N VAL A 34 -2.40 10.30 3.95
CA VAL A 34 -2.58 9.88 5.34
C VAL A 34 -4.05 10.08 5.71
N VAL A 35 -4.71 9.01 6.14
CA VAL A 35 -6.06 9.04 6.68
C VAL A 35 -5.97 8.95 8.20
N ILE A 36 -6.55 9.91 8.91
CA ILE A 36 -6.56 9.95 10.37
C ILE A 36 -7.95 9.54 10.86
N GLY A 37 -8.02 8.47 11.64
CA GLY A 37 -9.24 7.88 12.17
C GLY A 37 -9.72 6.66 11.37
N GLY A 38 -9.73 5.49 11.99
CA GLY A 38 -10.13 4.20 11.43
C GLY A 38 -11.60 3.84 11.63
N GLY A 39 -12.49 4.84 11.81
CA GLY A 39 -13.94 4.61 11.88
C GLY A 39 -14.54 4.23 10.53
N ALA A 40 -15.88 4.12 10.45
CA ALA A 40 -16.57 3.74 9.22
C ALA A 40 -16.20 4.63 8.01
N GLY A 41 -16.02 5.94 8.21
CA GLY A 41 -15.60 6.87 7.16
C GLY A 41 -14.15 6.68 6.75
N GLY A 42 -13.21 6.85 7.68
CA GLY A 42 -11.78 6.85 7.35
C GLY A 42 -11.25 5.49 6.87
N ALA A 43 -11.68 4.38 7.49
CA ALA A 43 -11.35 3.04 7.00
C ALA A 43 -11.87 2.79 5.57
N THR A 44 -13.05 3.32 5.25
CA THR A 44 -13.61 3.25 3.89
C THR A 44 -12.82 4.11 2.92
N ALA A 45 -12.52 5.36 3.27
CA ALA A 45 -11.71 6.25 2.44
C ALA A 45 -10.35 5.62 2.13
N ALA A 46 -9.62 5.15 3.15
CA ALA A 46 -8.33 4.50 2.96
C ALA A 46 -8.41 3.29 2.02
N ARG A 47 -9.41 2.42 2.23
CA ARG A 47 -9.66 1.25 1.36
C ARG A 47 -9.86 1.64 -0.10
N TYR A 48 -10.72 2.63 -0.37
CA TYR A 48 -11.06 2.98 -1.76
C TYR A 48 -9.95 3.76 -2.44
N ILE A 49 -9.22 4.63 -1.73
CA ILE A 49 -8.03 5.30 -2.27
C ILE A 49 -6.97 4.26 -2.67
N ALA A 50 -6.69 3.28 -1.80
CA ALA A 50 -5.72 2.24 -2.12
C ALA A 50 -6.19 1.35 -3.29
N LYS A 51 -7.46 0.92 -3.28
CA LYS A 51 -8.06 0.10 -4.34
C LYS A 51 -8.04 0.81 -5.70
N ASP A 52 -8.57 2.02 -5.77
CA ASP A 52 -8.83 2.69 -7.03
C ASP A 52 -7.57 3.37 -7.60
N SER A 53 -6.55 3.61 -6.77
CA SER A 53 -5.24 4.05 -7.25
C SER A 53 -4.43 2.93 -7.93
N GLY A 54 -4.81 1.65 -7.76
CA GLY A 54 -4.04 0.53 -8.32
C GLY A 54 -2.59 0.47 -7.83
N GLY A 55 -2.32 0.99 -6.62
CA GLY A 55 -0.98 1.15 -6.06
C GLY A 55 -0.24 2.41 -6.52
N ALA A 56 -0.86 3.31 -7.29
CA ALA A 56 -0.23 4.58 -7.64
C ALA A 56 -0.03 5.50 -6.42
N ILE A 57 -0.83 5.34 -5.37
CA ILE A 57 -0.80 6.14 -4.14
C ILE A 57 -0.36 5.27 -2.97
N ASP A 58 0.56 5.78 -2.16
CA ASP A 58 0.95 5.20 -0.88
C ASP A 58 -0.01 5.70 0.21
N VAL A 59 -0.84 4.80 0.73
CA VAL A 59 -1.91 5.12 1.68
C VAL A 59 -1.51 4.67 3.07
N THR A 60 -1.64 5.55 4.06
CA THR A 60 -1.40 5.22 5.46
C THR A 60 -2.63 5.56 6.29
N LEU A 61 -3.15 4.58 7.03
CA LEU A 61 -4.20 4.79 8.02
C LEU A 61 -3.59 4.92 9.43
N ILE A 62 -3.88 6.03 10.11
CA ILE A 62 -3.50 6.26 11.51
C ILE A 62 -4.76 6.18 12.38
N GLU A 63 -4.76 5.27 13.34
CA GLU A 63 -5.84 5.10 14.32
C GLU A 63 -5.25 4.79 15.70
N ALA A 64 -5.86 5.34 16.74
CA ALA A 64 -5.39 5.19 18.11
C ALA A 64 -5.64 3.77 18.65
N SER A 65 -6.75 3.14 18.26
CA SER A 65 -7.12 1.79 18.70
C SER A 65 -6.77 0.71 17.67
N LYS A 66 -6.34 -0.47 18.13
CA LYS A 66 -6.15 -1.65 17.25
C LYS A 66 -7.47 -2.29 16.79
N ARG A 67 -8.58 -1.93 17.44
CA ARG A 67 -9.93 -2.42 17.10
C ARG A 67 -10.93 -1.27 17.06
N TYR A 68 -11.74 -1.26 16.02
CA TYR A 68 -12.88 -0.37 15.87
C TYR A 68 -14.12 -0.99 16.52
N TYR A 69 -14.77 -0.27 17.42
CA TYR A 69 -16.08 -0.64 17.93
C TYR A 69 -17.14 0.26 17.32
N THR A 70 -18.19 -0.33 16.76
CA THR A 70 -19.22 0.44 16.05
C THR A 70 -20.09 1.22 17.04
N CYS A 71 -20.31 2.51 16.76
CA CYS A 71 -21.30 3.30 17.49
C CYS A 71 -22.72 2.80 17.20
N PHE A 72 -23.00 2.43 15.95
CA PHE A 72 -24.19 1.69 15.58
C PHE A 72 -24.17 0.29 16.20
N PHE A 73 -25.32 -0.18 16.66
CA PHE A 73 -25.49 -1.42 17.43
C PHE A 73 -24.85 -1.46 18.82
N SER A 74 -24.20 -0.39 19.28
CA SER A 74 -23.74 -0.29 20.68
C SER A 74 -24.91 -0.36 21.68
N ASN A 75 -26.08 0.16 21.31
CA ASN A 75 -27.32 0.04 22.08
C ASN A 75 -27.76 -1.43 22.27
N LEU A 76 -27.49 -2.30 21.30
CA LEU A 76 -27.82 -3.73 21.40
C LEU A 76 -26.90 -4.47 22.38
N TYR A 77 -25.65 -4.01 22.53
CA TYR A 77 -24.76 -4.50 23.58
C TYR A 77 -25.26 -4.06 24.96
N LEU A 78 -25.58 -2.78 25.13
CA LEU A 78 -26.11 -2.24 26.40
C LEU A 78 -27.42 -2.92 26.81
N GLY A 79 -28.29 -3.25 25.84
CA GLY A 79 -29.54 -3.98 26.07
C GLY A 79 -29.39 -5.50 26.26
N GLY A 80 -28.17 -6.05 26.24
CA GLY A 80 -27.94 -7.48 26.43
C GLY A 80 -28.29 -8.37 25.22
N PHE A 81 -28.59 -7.79 24.06
CA PHE A 81 -28.95 -8.52 22.84
C PHE A 81 -27.74 -8.96 22.02
N ARG A 82 -26.56 -8.35 22.27
CA ARG A 82 -25.31 -8.66 21.56
C ARG A 82 -24.13 -8.68 22.51
N ASN A 83 -23.15 -9.52 22.20
CA ASN A 83 -21.86 -9.51 22.88
C ASN A 83 -20.98 -8.34 22.37
N TYR A 84 -20.18 -7.74 23.26
CA TYR A 84 -19.29 -6.63 22.92
C TYR A 84 -18.34 -6.95 21.75
N GLY A 85 -17.78 -8.16 21.70
CA GLY A 85 -16.91 -8.59 20.61
C GLY A 85 -17.60 -8.63 19.23
N SER A 86 -18.92 -8.78 19.17
CA SER A 86 -19.68 -8.86 17.92
C SER A 86 -19.76 -7.53 17.15
N ILE A 87 -19.49 -6.42 17.83
CA ILE A 87 -19.46 -5.07 17.25
C ILE A 87 -18.03 -4.52 17.15
N GLY A 88 -17.02 -5.38 17.43
CA GLY A 88 -15.61 -5.02 17.40
C GLY A 88 -14.91 -5.59 16.16
N HIS A 89 -14.35 -4.73 15.32
CA HIS A 89 -13.67 -5.06 14.08
C HIS A 89 -12.17 -4.76 14.18
N ASN A 90 -11.34 -5.56 13.53
CA ASN A 90 -9.90 -5.30 13.44
C ASN A 90 -9.53 -4.74 12.05
N TYR A 91 -8.33 -4.20 11.93
CA TYR A 91 -7.82 -3.61 10.68
C TYR A 91 -6.99 -4.56 9.82
N TYR A 92 -6.88 -5.85 10.20
CA TYR A 92 -6.01 -6.81 9.50
C TYR A 92 -6.33 -6.90 8.00
N GLY A 93 -7.62 -6.89 7.67
CA GLY A 93 -8.06 -6.93 6.26
C GLY A 93 -7.65 -5.69 5.46
N LEU A 94 -7.46 -4.52 6.09
CA LEU A 94 -6.92 -3.35 5.41
C LEU A 94 -5.40 -3.50 5.21
N ALA A 95 -4.68 -3.82 6.29
CA ALA A 95 -3.23 -3.92 6.31
C ALA A 95 -2.68 -4.99 5.36
N VAL A 96 -3.28 -6.19 5.34
CA VAL A 96 -2.73 -7.33 4.59
C VAL A 96 -3.28 -7.41 3.18
N ASN A 97 -4.56 -7.07 2.98
CA ASN A 97 -5.26 -7.41 1.73
C ASN A 97 -5.58 -6.19 0.85
N ARG A 98 -5.38 -4.96 1.33
CA ARG A 98 -5.90 -3.76 0.64
C ARG A 98 -4.87 -2.66 0.43
N GLY A 99 -3.61 -2.86 0.80
CA GLY A 99 -2.52 -1.90 0.53
C GLY A 99 -2.69 -0.58 1.28
N VAL A 100 -3.19 -0.65 2.52
CA VAL A 100 -3.37 0.47 3.46
C VAL A 100 -2.50 0.26 4.68
#